data_AF-A0A3B0J6F4-F1
#
_entry.id   AF-A0A3B0J6F4-F1
#
_cell.length_a   1.000
_cell.length_b   1.000
_cell.length_c   1.000
_cell.angle_alpha   90.00
_cell.angle_beta   90.00
_cell.angle_gamma   90.00
#
_symmetry.space_group_name_H-M   'P 1'
#
loop_
_entity.id
_entity.type
_entity.pdbx_description
1 polymer ?
#
loop_
_entity_poly.entity_id
_entity_poly.type
_entity_poly.pdbx_seq_one_letter_code
_entity_poly.pdbx_strand_id
1 'polypeptide(L)'
;MESQQKQQQQQRFNHRRGARPSVGYLLFQYQSELTRRHAEPTRLSRTKINIIDGLVSRTIRHLKHCSVEELQACKRELVYKEQLREQLKGVRRRRTASNSSSTSSRNTSPAPMAKPPRTPPKPRTQGEAQTSKVSIFGPEIFV
;
A
#
# COMPACT_ATOMS: atom_id res chain seq x y z
N MET A 1 32.27 45.01 7.75
CA MET A 1 31.07 44.17 7.57
C MET A 1 31.30 42.91 6.71
N GLU A 2 32.51 42.66 6.17
CA GLU A 2 32.77 41.47 5.31
C GLU A 2 33.06 40.17 6.07
N SER A 3 33.35 40.22 7.37
CA SER A 3 33.74 39.03 8.15
C SER A 3 32.58 38.08 8.49
N GLN A 4 31.32 38.55 8.48
CA GLN A 4 30.15 37.69 8.72
C GLN A 4 29.74 36.87 7.49
N GLN A 5 30.07 37.34 6.28
CA GLN A 5 29.62 36.70 5.04
C GLN A 5 30.41 35.41 4.72
N LYS A 6 31.67 35.33 5.15
CA LYS A 6 32.50 34.13 5.00
C LYS A 6 32.08 32.96 5.91
N GLN A 7 31.52 33.23 7.10
CA GLN A 7 31.04 32.15 7.99
C GLN A 7 29.80 31.44 7.46
N GLN A 8 28.89 32.16 6.78
CA GLN A 8 27.67 31.57 6.25
C GLN A 8 27.92 30.68 5.02
N GLN A 9 28.96 31.00 4.23
CA GLN A 9 29.35 30.20 3.06
C GLN A 9 30.06 28.89 3.46
N GLN A 10 30.78 28.89 4.58
CA GLN A 10 31.47 27.70 5.12
C GLN A 10 30.50 26.65 5.66
N GLN A 11 29.33 27.07 6.16
CA GLN A 11 28.30 26.15 6.64
C GLN A 11 27.63 25.35 5.51
N ARG A 12 27.51 25.89 4.28
CA ARG A 12 26.91 25.16 3.15
C ARG A 12 27.80 24.02 2.63
N PHE A 13 29.12 24.13 2.79
CA PHE A 13 30.06 23.08 2.40
C PHE A 13 29.97 21.84 3.31
N ASN A 14 29.68 22.04 4.60
CA ASN A 14 29.57 20.94 5.57
C ASN A 14 28.28 20.10 5.37
N HIS A 15 27.20 20.68 4.85
CA HIS A 15 25.97 19.93 4.54
C HIS A 15 26.11 18.99 3.34
N ARG A 16 27.09 19.22 2.45
CA ARG A 16 27.40 18.34 1.31
C ARG A 16 28.24 17.11 1.70
N ARG A 17 28.86 17.10 2.88
CA ARG A 17 29.70 15.99 3.38
C ARG A 17 29.02 15.09 4.43
N GLY A 18 27.80 15.41 4.88
CA GLY A 18 27.10 14.66 5.94
C GLY A 18 25.73 14.07 5.57
N ALA A 19 25.16 14.42 4.42
CA ALA A 19 23.86 13.88 4.01
C ALA A 19 24.02 12.49 3.40
N ARG A 20 23.36 11.48 3.99
CA ARG A 20 23.32 10.13 3.41
C ARG A 20 22.68 10.19 2.03
N PRO A 21 23.29 9.60 0.99
CA PRO A 21 22.69 9.54 -0.33
C PRO A 21 21.31 8.85 -0.29
N SER A 22 20.42 9.27 -1.19
CA SER A 22 19.09 8.65 -1.32
C SER A 22 19.21 7.19 -1.78
N VAL A 23 18.17 6.39 -1.54
CA VAL A 23 18.13 4.99 -2.02
C VAL A 23 18.22 4.94 -3.54
N GLY A 24 17.53 5.84 -4.24
CA GLY A 24 17.59 5.93 -5.69
C GLY A 24 19.00 6.17 -6.21
N TYR A 25 19.75 7.08 -5.59
CA TYR A 25 21.14 7.35 -5.96
C TYR A 25 22.06 6.16 -5.71
N LEU A 26 21.90 5.47 -4.57
CA LEU A 26 22.68 4.28 -4.25
C LEU A 26 22.43 3.14 -5.25
N LEU A 27 21.17 2.90 -5.63
CA LEU A 27 20.80 1.90 -6.64
C LEU A 27 21.36 2.27 -8.01
N PHE A 28 21.26 3.54 -8.40
CA PHE A 28 21.87 4.05 -9.62
C PHE A 28 23.39 3.80 -9.62
N GLN A 29 24.08 4.09 -8.52
CA GLN A 29 25.51 3.86 -8.40
C GLN A 29 25.87 2.38 -8.58
N TYR A 30 25.13 1.47 -7.93
CA TYR A 30 25.34 0.03 -8.10
C TYR A 30 25.11 -0.43 -9.54
N GLN A 31 24.04 0.05 -10.18
CA GLN A 31 23.78 -0.23 -11.59
C GLN A 31 24.91 0.27 -12.49
N SER A 32 25.44 1.47 -12.22
CA SER A 32 26.58 2.03 -12.96
C SER A 32 27.86 1.20 -12.78
N GLU A 33 28.08 0.61 -11.59
CA GLU A 33 29.20 -0.29 -11.36
C GLU A 33 29.01 -1.62 -12.09
N LEU A 34 27.79 -2.17 -12.13
CA LEU A 34 27.47 -3.39 -12.89
C LEU A 34 27.71 -3.26 -14.39
N THR A 35 27.43 -2.10 -14.97
CA THR A 35 27.52 -1.88 -16.42
C THR A 35 28.92 -1.54 -16.92
N ARG A 36 29.89 -1.32 -16.02
CA ARG A 36 31.27 -1.00 -16.40
C ARG A 36 32.01 -2.24 -16.91
N ARG A 37 32.69 -2.13 -18.06
CA ARG A 37 33.41 -3.25 -18.72
C ARG A 37 34.53 -3.91 -17.89
N HIS A 38 34.96 -3.28 -16.79
CA HIS A 38 35.89 -3.85 -15.80
C HIS A 38 35.46 -3.40 -14.39
N ALA A 39 34.33 -3.91 -13.93
CA ALA A 39 33.89 -3.68 -12.56
C ALA A 39 34.78 -4.50 -11.62
N GLU A 40 35.75 -3.84 -10.97
CA GLU A 40 36.52 -4.45 -9.88
C GLU A 40 35.56 -5.16 -8.90
N PRO A 41 35.63 -6.49 -8.74
CA PRO A 41 34.72 -7.26 -7.87
C PRO A 41 34.64 -6.68 -6.45
N THR A 42 35.75 -6.12 -5.97
CA THR A 42 35.87 -5.42 -4.69
C THR A 42 35.01 -4.14 -4.63
N ARG A 43 34.94 -3.35 -5.71
CA ARG A 43 34.12 -2.11 -5.75
C ARG A 43 32.64 -2.41 -5.77
N LEU A 44 32.25 -3.43 -6.54
CA LEU A 44 30.87 -3.89 -6.59
C LEU A 44 30.43 -4.43 -5.22
N SER A 45 31.26 -5.27 -4.61
CA SER A 45 31.02 -5.81 -3.27
C SER A 45 30.90 -4.70 -2.22
N ARG A 46 31.80 -3.70 -2.25
CA ARG A 46 31.72 -2.53 -1.35
C ARG A 46 30.42 -1.75 -1.54
N THR A 47 30.01 -1.51 -2.79
CA THR A 47 28.77 -0.78 -3.09
C THR A 47 27.55 -1.55 -2.60
N LYS A 48 27.54 -2.87 -2.79
CA LYS A 48 26.49 -3.76 -2.30
C LYS A 48 26.40 -3.74 -0.77
N ILE A 49 27.54 -3.81 -0.07
CA ILE A 49 27.59 -3.70 1.40
C ILE A 49 26.96 -2.39 1.86
N ASN A 50 27.36 -1.26 1.27
CA ASN A 50 26.81 0.05 1.63
C ASN A 50 25.28 0.15 1.45
N ILE A 51 24.74 -0.45 0.38
CA ILE A 51 23.30 -0.51 0.14
C ILE A 51 22.62 -1.32 1.23
N ILE A 52 23.14 -2.52 1.51
CA ILE A 52 22.59 -3.44 2.51
C ILE A 52 22.60 -2.77 3.89
N ASP A 53 23.73 -2.23 4.32
CA ASP A 53 23.86 -1.53 5.60
C ASP A 53 22.85 -0.38 5.72
N GLY A 54 22.64 0.33 4.61
CA GLY A 54 21.65 1.40 4.51
C GLY A 54 20.21 0.93 4.71
N LEU A 55 19.83 -0.12 3.99
CA LEU A 55 18.49 -0.69 4.05
C LEU A 55 18.23 -1.35 5.41
N VAL A 56 19.13 -2.21 5.88
CA VAL A 56 19.04 -2.89 7.18
C VAL A 56 18.93 -1.87 8.31
N SER A 57 19.81 -0.87 8.35
CA SER A 57 19.75 0.17 9.38
C SER A 57 18.43 0.94 9.37
N ARG A 58 17.88 1.21 8.17
CA ARG A 58 16.60 1.91 8.05
C ARG A 58 15.45 1.06 8.54
N THR A 59 15.42 -0.21 8.15
CA THR A 59 14.42 -1.17 8.60
C THR A 59 14.46 -1.34 10.11
N ILE A 60 15.65 -1.52 10.70
CA ILE A 60 15.81 -1.64 12.16
C ILE A 60 15.26 -0.38 12.86
N ARG A 61 15.61 0.82 12.40
CA ARG A 61 15.07 2.06 12.98
C ARG A 61 13.55 2.12 12.88
N HIS A 62 12.99 1.77 11.73
CA HIS A 62 11.54 1.78 11.54
C HIS A 62 10.84 0.78 12.45
N LEU A 63 11.38 -0.45 12.58
CA LEU A 63 10.84 -1.46 13.48
C LEU A 63 10.95 -1.06 14.96
N LYS A 64 12.04 -0.40 15.37
CA LYS A 64 12.23 0.10 16.74
C LYS A 64 11.28 1.23 17.12
N HIS A 65 10.83 2.01 16.14
CA HIS A 65 9.98 3.18 16.36
C HIS A 65 8.55 2.99 15.82
N CYS A 66 8.19 1.77 15.42
CA CYS A 66 6.85 1.46 14.93
C CYS A 66 5.85 1.63 16.05
N SER A 67 4.97 2.62 15.92
CA SER A 67 3.91 2.88 16.88
C SER A 67 2.77 1.87 16.75
N VAL A 68 2.01 1.68 17.83
CA VAL A 68 0.79 0.86 17.80
C VAL A 68 -0.22 1.40 16.78
N GLU A 69 -0.27 2.72 16.60
CA GLU A 69 -1.14 3.37 15.60
C GLU A 69 -0.75 3.00 14.17
N GLU A 70 0.54 3.07 13.82
CA GLU A 70 1.05 2.66 12.51
C GLU A 70 0.77 1.18 12.24
N LEU A 71 0.91 0.32 13.25
CA LEU A 71 0.57 -1.09 13.14
C LEU A 71 -0.93 -1.30 12.89
N GLN A 72 -1.79 -0.56 13.60
CA GLN A 72 -3.24 -0.61 13.39
C GLN A 72 -3.64 -0.07 12.01
N ALA A 73 -2.97 0.98 11.51
CA ALA A 73 -3.16 1.49 10.16
C ALA A 73 -2.81 0.43 9.10
N CYS A 74 -1.64 -0.22 9.24
CA CYS A 74 -1.24 -1.34 8.39
C CYS A 74 -2.31 -2.45 8.38
N LYS A 75 -2.83 -2.81 9.56
CA LYS A 75 -3.89 -3.83 9.67
C LYS A 75 -5.15 -3.41 8.90
N ARG A 76 -5.62 -2.18 9.05
CA ARG A 76 -6.81 -1.66 8.34
C ARG A 76 -6.60 -1.67 6.82
N GLU A 77 -5.44 -1.23 6.35
CA GLU A 77 -5.10 -1.26 4.91
C GLU A 77 -5.06 -2.68 4.35
N LEU A 78 -4.50 -3.63 5.09
CA LEU A 78 -4.44 -5.04 4.68
C LEU A 78 -5.85 -5.63 4.49
N VAL A 79 -6.74 -5.39 5.46
CA VAL A 79 -8.14 -5.84 5.41
C VAL A 79 -8.86 -5.20 4.22
N TYR A 80 -8.72 -3.89 4.05
CA TYR A 80 -9.35 -3.16 2.95
C TYR A 80 -8.87 -3.66 1.58
N LYS A 81 -7.57 -3.92 1.43
CA LYS A 81 -7.00 -4.48 0.21
C LYS A 81 -7.60 -5.85 -0.12
N GLU A 82 -7.78 -6.73 0.86
CA GLU A 82 -8.39 -8.05 0.62
C GLU A 82 -9.87 -7.93 0.25
N GLN A 83 -10.62 -7.04 0.91
CA GLN A 83 -12.00 -6.73 0.55
C GLN A 83 -12.11 -6.26 -0.92
N LEU A 84 -11.22 -5.37 -1.36
CA LEU A 84 -11.17 -4.91 -2.75
C LEU A 84 -10.84 -6.06 -3.72
N ARG A 85 -9.91 -6.94 -3.37
CA ARG A 85 -9.59 -8.13 -4.20
C ARG A 85 -10.82 -9.00 -4.39
N GLU A 86 -11.60 -9.22 -3.34
CA GLU A 86 -12.81 -10.04 -3.41
C GLU A 86 -13.91 -9.38 -4.26
N GLN A 87 -14.10 -8.06 -4.11
CA GLN A 87 -15.01 -7.31 -4.97
C GLN A 87 -14.63 -7.41 -6.45
N LEU A 88 -13.33 -7.29 -6.76
CA LEU A 88 -12.81 -7.42 -8.13
C LEU A 88 -13.01 -8.84 -8.71
N LYS A 89 -12.79 -9.89 -7.91
CA LYS A 89 -13.12 -11.28 -8.32
C LYS A 89 -14.61 -11.41 -8.67
N GLY A 90 -15.48 -10.85 -7.82
CA GLY A 90 -16.93 -10.84 -8.05
C GLY A 90 -17.36 -10.04 -9.29
N VAL A 91 -16.69 -8.94 -9.62
CA VAL A 91 -16.93 -8.16 -10.86
C VAL A 91 -16.47 -8.95 -12.09
N ARG A 92 -15.30 -9.59 -12.04
CA ARG A 92 -14.79 -10.40 -13.15
C ARG A 92 -15.75 -11.55 -13.48
N ARG A 93 -16.25 -12.25 -12.45
CA ARG A 93 -17.21 -13.35 -12.62
C ARG A 93 -18.56 -12.90 -13.18
N ARG A 94 -19.05 -11.72 -12.76
CA ARG A 94 -20.29 -11.14 -13.29
C ARG A 94 -20.17 -10.69 -14.74
N ARG A 95 -19.03 -10.11 -15.14
CA ARG A 95 -18.75 -9.75 -16.54
C ARG A 95 -18.71 -10.97 -17.46
N THR A 96 -18.13 -12.09 -17.02
CA THR A 96 -18.12 -13.32 -17.82
C THR A 96 -19.52 -13.95 -17.92
N ALA A 97 -20.32 -13.90 -16.85
CA ALA A 97 -21.67 -14.44 -16.85
C ALA A 97 -22.66 -13.62 -17.69
N SER A 98 -22.54 -12.27 -17.69
CA SER A 98 -23.35 -11.40 -18.53
C SER A 98 -23.04 -11.51 -20.02
N ASN A 99 -21.84 -11.99 -20.38
CA ASN A 99 -21.45 -12.21 -21.78
C ASN A 99 -21.92 -13.56 -22.33
N SER A 100 -22.28 -14.51 -21.46
CA SER A 100 -22.87 -15.80 -21.82
C SER A 100 -24.40 -15.81 -21.82
N SER A 101 -25.06 -14.74 -21.34
CA SER A 101 -26.52 -14.65 -21.26
C SER A 101 -27.17 -13.83 -22.39
N SER A 102 -26.45 -13.52 -23.47
CA SER A 102 -26.98 -12.74 -24.61
C SER A 102 -27.53 -13.59 -25.76
N THR A 103 -27.95 -14.83 -25.52
CA THR A 103 -28.66 -15.65 -26.51
C THR A 103 -29.86 -16.36 -25.88
N SER A 104 -30.89 -15.60 -25.53
CA SER A 104 -32.24 -16.16 -25.41
C SER A 104 -33.31 -15.08 -25.62
N SER A 105 -33.88 -15.13 -26.82
CA SER A 105 -35.30 -14.92 -27.16
C SER A 105 -36.00 -13.66 -26.62
N ARG A 106 -36.26 -12.69 -27.51
CA ARG A 106 -37.37 -11.74 -27.38
C ARG A 106 -38.03 -11.51 -28.75
N ASN A 107 -39.02 -12.35 -29.06
CA ASN A 107 -40.15 -11.94 -29.87
C ASN A 107 -41.17 -11.20 -28.98
N THR A 108 -41.95 -10.32 -29.60
CA THR A 108 -43.08 -9.51 -29.10
C THR A 108 -42.76 -8.07 -28.65
N SER A 109 -43.22 -7.14 -29.48
CA SER A 109 -43.64 -5.77 -29.18
C SER A 109 -45.16 -5.70 -29.37
N PRO A 110 -45.90 -4.61 -29.03
CA PRO A 110 -45.54 -3.38 -28.31
C PRO A 110 -46.48 -3.04 -27.12
N ALA A 111 -46.14 -1.98 -26.39
CA ALA A 111 -46.85 -1.38 -25.25
C ALA A 111 -48.22 -0.72 -25.65
N PRO A 112 -49.09 -0.20 -24.74
CA PRO A 112 -48.77 0.90 -23.79
C PRO A 112 -49.50 0.88 -22.41
N MET A 113 -49.15 1.87 -21.58
CA MET A 113 -49.93 2.51 -20.47
C MET A 113 -49.54 2.24 -19.00
N ALA A 114 -49.03 3.33 -18.41
CA ALA A 114 -49.35 3.89 -17.08
C ALA A 114 -48.86 3.18 -15.79
N LYS A 115 -47.90 3.82 -15.11
CA LYS A 115 -48.07 4.50 -13.81
C LYS A 115 -46.72 5.09 -13.32
N PRO A 116 -46.65 6.36 -12.88
CA PRO A 116 -45.43 6.94 -12.32
C PRO A 116 -45.17 6.38 -10.90
N PRO A 117 -43.94 6.00 -10.53
CA PRO A 117 -43.64 5.51 -9.19
C PRO A 117 -43.66 6.67 -8.18
N ARG A 118 -44.47 6.46 -7.12
CA ARG A 118 -44.59 7.34 -5.95
C ARG A 118 -43.26 7.37 -5.18
N THR A 119 -42.99 8.55 -4.62
CA THR A 119 -41.86 8.92 -3.75
C THR A 119 -41.50 7.88 -2.68
N PRO A 120 -40.21 7.72 -2.31
CA PRO A 120 -39.74 6.73 -1.36
C PRO A 120 -40.13 7.07 0.10
N PRO A 121 -40.47 6.07 0.94
CA PRO A 121 -40.78 6.28 2.36
C PRO A 121 -39.51 6.45 3.22
N LYS A 122 -39.67 7.20 4.31
CA LYS A 122 -38.66 7.58 5.32
C LYS A 122 -38.23 6.36 6.18
N PRO A 123 -36.96 6.25 6.61
CA PRO A 123 -36.49 5.11 7.40
C PRO A 123 -37.02 5.14 8.83
N ARG A 124 -37.52 3.98 9.27
CA ARG A 124 -38.02 3.69 10.62
C ARG A 124 -36.86 3.21 11.51
N THR A 125 -36.66 3.88 12.62
CA THR A 125 -35.71 3.54 13.70
C THR A 125 -36.30 2.46 14.62
N GLN A 126 -35.55 1.37 14.82
CA GLN A 126 -35.64 0.41 15.95
C GLN A 126 -34.18 0.01 16.22
N GLY A 127 -33.62 0.00 17.43
CA GLY A 127 -34.24 -0.22 18.73
C GLY A 127 -33.88 -1.63 19.21
N GLU A 128 -32.90 -1.69 20.11
CA GLU A 128 -32.62 -2.76 21.09
C GLU A 128 -31.86 -4.04 20.70
N ALA A 129 -30.67 -4.13 21.33
CA ALA A 129 -30.17 -5.22 22.17
C ALA A 129 -30.38 -6.68 21.73
N GLN A 130 -29.26 -7.37 21.49
CA GLN A 130 -29.12 -8.75 21.93
C GLN A 130 -27.65 -9.10 22.19
N THR A 131 -27.39 -9.45 23.44
CA THR A 131 -26.15 -10.02 23.95
C THR A 131 -26.04 -11.48 23.51
N SER A 132 -24.95 -11.89 22.87
CA SER A 132 -24.60 -13.30 22.76
C SER A 132 -23.11 -13.49 23.07
N LYS A 133 -22.86 -13.96 24.29
CA LYS A 133 -21.59 -14.57 24.71
C LYS A 133 -21.32 -15.76 23.80
N VAL A 134 -20.17 -15.79 23.14
CA VAL A 134 -19.65 -17.01 22.51
C VAL A 134 -18.27 -17.29 23.09
N SER A 135 -18.17 -18.47 23.69
CA SER A 135 -17.01 -19.05 24.36
C SER A 135 -15.78 -19.04 23.44
N ILE A 136 -14.70 -18.40 23.91
CA ILE A 136 -13.36 -18.56 23.35
C ILE A 136 -12.72 -19.71 24.11
N PHE A 137 -12.83 -20.90 23.56
CA PHE A 137 -11.93 -22.01 23.87
C PHE A 137 -11.59 -22.70 22.55
N GLY A 138 -10.34 -22.54 22.12
CA GLY A 138 -9.73 -23.24 20.99
C GLY A 138 -8.45 -23.91 21.48
N PRO A 139 -8.09 -25.08 20.93
CA PRO A 139 -7.01 -25.90 21.47
C PRO A 139 -5.66 -25.23 21.23
N GLU A 140 -4.82 -25.21 22.28
CA GLU A 140 -3.40 -24.88 22.18
C GLU A 140 -2.74 -25.80 21.14
N ILE A 141 -2.10 -25.17 20.16
CA ILE A 141 -1.14 -25.81 19.28
C ILE A 141 0.16 -25.03 19.41
N PHE A 142 1.12 -25.66 20.11
CA PHE A 142 2.54 -25.32 20.30
C PHE A 142 2.77 -24.08 21.20
N VAL A 143 3.44 -24.18 22.36
CA VAL A 143 4.74 -24.84 22.68
C VAL A 143 4.73 -25.41 24.09
#